data_AF-A0A2V6LCT3-F1
#
_entry.id   AF-A0A2V6LCT3-F1
#
_cell.length_a   1.000
_cell.length_b   1.000
_cell.length_c   1.000
_cell.angle_alpha   90.00
_cell.angle_beta   90.00
_cell.angle_gamma   90.00
#
_symmetry.space_group_name_H-M   'P 1'
#
loop_
_entity.id
_entity.type
_entity.pdbx_description
1 polymer ?
#
loop_
_entity_poly.entity_id
_entity_poly.type
_entity_poly.pdbx_seq_one_letter_code
_entity_poly.pdbx_strand_id
1 'polypeptide(L)' 'MTTQQKTGAIQDILKNHEDNVAAMRAANVGPGLEALVVEAMNTALKDDIAVIFASKSASSGHA' A
#
# COMPACT_ATOMS: atom_id res chain seq x y z
N MET A 1 14.21 5.41 8.54
CA MET A 1 14.20 5.38 7.06
C MET A 1 14.57 6.73 6.49
N THR A 2 15.34 6.79 5.41
CA THR A 2 15.54 8.02 4.64
C THR A 2 14.28 8.33 3.82
N THR A 3 14.15 9.56 3.30
CA THR A 3 13.06 9.92 2.39
C THR A 3 13.00 8.99 1.18
N GLN A 4 14.16 8.69 0.57
CA GLN A 4 14.24 7.81 -0.60
C GLN A 4 13.78 6.38 -0.29
N GLN A 5 14.10 5.84 0.88
CA GLN A 5 13.61 4.54 1.33
C GLN A 5 12.09 4.54 1.53
N LYS A 6 11.53 5.62 2.08
CA LYS A 6 10.06 5.75 2.23
C LYS A 6 9.38 5.83 0.87
N THR A 7 9.92 6.61 -0.07
CA THR A 7 9.39 6.71 -1.43
C THR A 7 9.40 5.36 -2.15
N GLY A 8 10.51 4.62 -2.08
CA GLY A 8 10.60 3.28 -2.68
C GLY A 8 9.57 2.32 -2.08
N ALA A 9 9.46 2.28 -0.74
CA ALA A 9 8.47 1.43 -0.07
C ALA A 9 7.03 1.77 -0.47
N ILE A 10 6.68 3.06 -0.59
CA ILE A 10 5.35 3.49 -1.06
C ILE A 10 5.10 3.03 -2.50
N GLN A 11 6.09 3.12 -3.39
CA GLN A 11 5.96 2.66 -4.77
C GLN A 11 5.70 1.14 -4.85
N ASP A 12 6.41 0.36 -4.04
CA ASP A 12 6.21 -1.10 -3.98
C ASP A 12 4.81 -1.46 -3.44
N ILE A 13 4.33 -0.76 -2.41
CA ILE A 13 2.98 -0.92 -1.86
C ILE A 13 1.92 -0.61 -2.92
N LEU A 14 2.07 0.50 -3.66
CA LEU A 14 1.13 0.90 -4.71
C LEU A 14 1.07 -0.15 -5.83
N LYS A 15 2.23 -0.65 -6.27
CA LYS A 15 2.29 -1.70 -7.28
C LYS A 15 1.59 -2.98 -6.82
N ASN A 16 1.86 -3.43 -5.60
CA ASN A 16 1.19 -4.61 -5.05
C ASN A 16 -0.33 -4.42 -4.93
N HIS A 17 -0.78 -3.22 -4.58
CA HIS A 17 -2.21 -2.90 -4.53
C HIS A 17 -2.86 -3.00 -5.92
N GLU A 18 -2.23 -2.45 -6.96
CA GLU A 18 -2.70 -2.56 -8.34
C GLU A 18 -2.80 -4.02 -8.80
N ASP A 19 -1.76 -4.82 -8.53
CA ASP A 19 -1.74 -6.25 -8.86
C ASP A 19 -2.85 -7.02 -8.13
N ASN A 20 -3.10 -6.71 -6.86
CA ASN A 20 -4.17 -7.31 -6.07
C ASN A 20 -5.58 -6.97 -6.60
N VAL A 21 -5.81 -5.71 -6.98
CA VAL A 21 -7.09 -5.28 -7.58
C VAL A 21 -7.28 -5.96 -8.94
N ALA A 22 -6.24 -6.06 -9.76
CA ALA A 22 -6.30 -6.75 -11.04
C ALA A 22 -6.60 -8.25 -10.87
N ALA A 23 -5.95 -8.92 -9.91
CA ALA A 23 -6.20 -10.32 -9.59
C ALA A 23 -7.64 -10.56 -9.12
N MET A 24 -8.19 -9.68 -8.27
CA MET A 24 -9.57 -9.77 -7.82
C MET A 24 -10.55 -9.59 -8.97
N ARG A 25 -10.33 -8.62 -9.87
CA ARG A 25 -11.15 -8.45 -11.08
C ARG A 25 -11.08 -9.68 -12.00
N ALA A 26 -9.89 -10.25 -12.16
CA ALA A 26 -9.68 -11.46 -12.95
C ALA A 26 -10.37 -12.70 -12.34
N ALA A 27 -10.53 -12.75 -11.02
CA ALA A 27 -11.25 -13.81 -10.33
C ALA A 27 -12.77 -13.79 -10.60
N ASN A 28 -13.29 -12.74 -11.26
CA ASN A 28 -14.70 -12.60 -11.67
C ASN A 28 -15.68 -12.87 -10.52
N VAL A 29 -15.33 -12.36 -9.33
CA VAL A 29 -16.21 -12.42 -8.15
C VAL A 29 -17.43 -11.54 -8.41
N GLY A 30 -18.60 -11.95 -7.90
CA GLY A 30 -19.83 -11.18 -8.11
C GLY A 30 -19.71 -9.72 -7.62
N PRO A 31 -20.43 -8.76 -8.21
CA PRO A 31 -20.20 -7.33 -8.03
C PRO A 31 -20.30 -6.85 -6.56
N GLY A 32 -21.15 -7.49 -5.75
CA GLY A 32 -21.25 -7.19 -4.32
C GLY A 32 -20.03 -7.63 -3.51
N LEU A 33 -19.44 -8.77 -3.85
CA LEU A 33 -18.21 -9.25 -3.21
C LEU A 33 -17.00 -8.47 -3.72
N GLU A 34 -16.97 -8.13 -5.02
CA GLU A 34 -15.95 -7.26 -5.60
C GLU A 34 -15.83 -5.94 -4.83
N ALA A 35 -16.95 -5.24 -4.61
CA ALA A 35 -16.95 -3.96 -3.91
C ALA A 35 -16.38 -4.07 -2.49
N LEU A 36 -16.77 -5.10 -1.73
CA LEU A 36 -16.27 -5.35 -0.38
C LEU A 36 -14.76 -5.65 -0.36
N VAL A 37 -14.29 -6.46 -1.31
CA VAL A 37 -12.86 -6.81 -1.39
C VAL A 37 -12.03 -5.59 -1.79
N VAL A 38 -12.48 -4.78 -2.76
CA VAL A 38 -11.79 -3.54 -3.15
C VAL A 38 -11.75 -2.55 -1.97
N GLU A 39 -12.83 -2.41 -1.21
CA GLU A 39 -12.86 -1.56 -0.02
C GLU A 39 -11.87 -2.03 1.05
N ALA A 40 -11.80 -3.34 1.30
CA ALA A 40 -10.82 -3.92 2.21
C ALA A 40 -9.38 -3.68 1.73
N MET A 41 -9.11 -3.88 0.43
CA MET A 41 -7.80 -3.60 -0.17
C MET A 41 -7.41 -2.13 -0.08
N ASN A 42 -8.36 -1.20 -0.24
CA ASN A 42 -8.12 0.23 -0.10
C ASN A 42 -7.83 0.62 1.36
N THR A 43 -8.45 -0.06 2.32
CA THR A 43 -8.17 0.15 3.75
C THR A 43 -6.77 -0.35 4.10
N ALA A 44 -6.42 -1.55 3.67
CA ALA A 44 -5.06 -2.09 3.85
C ALA A 44 -3.98 -1.18 3.22
N LEU A 45 -4.23 -0.65 2.02
CA LEU A 45 -3.33 0.31 1.38
C LEU A 45 -3.09 1.56 2.25
N LYS A 46 -4.16 2.13 2.82
CA LYS A 46 -4.05 3.30 3.70
C LYS A 46 -3.24 2.98 4.96
N ASP A 47 -3.48 1.82 5.56
CA ASP A 47 -2.78 1.39 6.76
C ASP A 47 -1.28 1.17 6.49
N ASP A 48 -0.93 0.50 5.40
CA ASP A 48 0.46 0.26 4.99
C ASP A 48 1.20 1.59 4.76
N ILE A 49 0.57 2.54 4.03
CA ILE A 49 1.13 3.87 3.82
C ILE A 49 1.29 4.62 5.15
N ALA A 50 0.32 4.54 6.06
CA ALA A 50 0.39 5.18 7.36
C ALA A 50 1.56 4.64 8.19
N VAL A 51 1.83 3.33 8.13
CA VAL A 51 3.00 2.71 8.78
C VAL A 51 4.31 3.26 8.20
N ILE A 52 4.42 3.44 6.88
CA ILE A 52 5.61 4.06 6.26
C ILE A 52 5.79 5.51 6.74
N PHE A 53 4.72 6.29 6.87
CA PHE A 53 4.83 7.64 7.42
C PHE A 53 5.23 7.66 8.89
N ALA A 54 4.62 6.80 9.71
CA ALA A 54 4.90 6.66 11.14
C ALA A 54 6.29 6.10 11.44
N SER A 55 6.89 5.35 10.50
CA SER A 55 8.24 4.83 10.65
C SER A 55 9.23 5.99 10.85
N LYS A 56 10.01 5.96 11.94
CA LYS A 56 10.94 7.04 12.28
C LYS A 56 11.89 7.30 11.11
N SER A 57 11.99 8.57 10.71
CA SER A 57 13.03 8.98 9.78
C SER A 57 14.39 8.71 10.43
N ALA A 58 15.29 8.05 9.69
CA ALA A 58 16.66 7.95 10.16
C ALA A 58 17.24 9.35 9.95
N SER A 59 17.34 10.15 11.02
CA SER A 59 18.07 11.40 10.95
C SER A 59 19.50 11.05 10.55
N SER A 60 19.97 11.52 9.41
CA SER A 60 21.40 11.60 9.14
C SER A 60 21.97 12.58 10.16
N GLY A 61 22.35 12.05 11.33
CA GLY A 61 23.09 12.80 12.33
C GLY A 61 24.40 13.25 11.69
N HIS A 62 24.44 14.52 11.28
CA HIS A 62 25.70 15.24 11.14
C HIS A 62 25.99 15.81 12.52
N ALA A 63 26.89 15.16 13.24
CA ALA A 63 27.58 15.72 14.40
C ALA A 63 28.89 16.37 13.92
#